data_AF-A0A7W7YTE0-F1
#
_entry.id   AF-A0A7W7YTE0-F1
#
_cell.length_a   1.000
_cell.length_b   1.000
_cell.length_c   1.000
_cell.angle_alpha   90.00
_cell.angle_beta   90.00
_cell.angle_gamma   90.00
#
_symmetry.space_group_name_H-M   'P 1'
#
loop_
_entity.id
_entity.type
_entity.pdbx_description
1 polymer ?
#
loop_
_entity_poly.entity_id
_entity_poly.type
_entity_poly.pdbx_seq_one_letter_code
_entity_poly.pdbx_strand_id
1 'polypeptide(L)'
;MSRRVIGCVAAFAVLSQVPAGAQENITPAEMMARLNSMQTAREAGQIIATADACGYTLNPEKVSTFMRDTLAEMDQSARMVFQSAAGAQKIRMGEMSEIERTGACALQAKLAKKMGLMN
;
A
#
# COMPACT_ATOMS: atom_id res chain seq x y z
N MET A 1 25.03 54.65 -31.65
CA MET A 1 24.22 53.65 -32.37
C MET A 1 23.87 52.51 -31.42
N SER A 2 22.57 52.21 -31.31
CA SER A 2 21.89 50.94 -30.90
C SER A 2 22.28 50.23 -29.59
N ARG A 3 21.41 49.99 -28.58
CA ARG A 3 20.05 49.37 -28.44
C ARG A 3 20.07 47.86 -28.10
N ARG A 4 19.28 47.51 -27.05
CA ARG A 4 18.69 46.20 -26.61
C ARG A 4 19.59 45.36 -25.68
N VAL A 5 19.30 45.10 -24.39
CA VAL A 5 18.14 44.47 -23.70
C VAL A 5 17.78 43.10 -24.30
N ILE A 6 17.51 42.11 -23.43
CA ILE A 6 17.03 40.71 -23.62
C ILE A 6 18.15 39.70 -23.29
N GLY A 7 18.05 38.74 -22.37
CA GLY A 7 17.02 38.23 -21.45
C GLY A 7 17.65 37.00 -20.76
N CYS A 8 17.67 36.86 -19.43
CA CYS A 8 16.62 36.26 -18.60
C CYS A 8 15.85 35.06 -19.19
N VAL A 9 16.43 34.17 -20.00
CA VAL A 9 15.76 32.89 -20.36
C VAL A 9 16.79 31.80 -20.70
N ALA A 10 17.25 31.02 -19.72
CA ALA A 10 17.94 29.74 -20.04
C ALA A 10 17.98 28.71 -18.90
N ALA A 11 17.26 28.90 -17.78
CA ALA A 11 17.19 27.91 -16.70
C ALA A 11 15.84 27.15 -16.63
N PHE A 12 14.97 27.36 -17.61
CA PHE A 12 13.61 26.78 -17.66
C PHE A 12 13.46 25.67 -18.73
N ALA A 13 14.56 25.06 -19.16
CA ALA A 13 14.55 24.09 -20.27
C ALA A 13 14.81 22.63 -19.84
N VAL A 14 14.90 22.32 -18.54
CA VAL A 14 15.03 20.94 -18.03
C VAL A 14 13.85 20.58 -17.12
N LEU A 15 12.64 20.98 -17.52
CA LEU A 15 11.38 20.58 -16.87
C LEU A 15 10.30 20.14 -17.87
N SER A 16 10.61 20.05 -19.17
CA SER A 16 9.61 19.79 -20.22
C SER A 16 9.65 18.38 -20.83
N GLN A 17 10.32 17.41 -20.19
CA GLN A 17 10.34 16.01 -20.66
C GLN A 17 9.68 15.04 -19.67
N VAL A 18 8.67 15.48 -18.92
CA VAL A 18 7.63 14.53 -18.51
C VAL A 18 6.73 14.36 -19.75
N PRO A 19 6.72 13.19 -20.42
CA PRO A 19 5.82 12.98 -21.53
C PRO A 19 4.38 13.19 -21.04
N ALA A 20 3.65 14.07 -21.72
CA ALA A 20 2.27 14.45 -21.47
C ALA A 20 1.26 13.32 -21.80
N GLY A 21 1.57 12.08 -21.43
CA GLY A 21 0.87 10.87 -21.86
C GLY A 21 0.55 9.86 -20.76
N ALA A 22 0.65 10.21 -19.48
CA ALA A 22 0.34 9.29 -18.37
C ALA A 22 -0.74 9.82 -17.40
N GLN A 23 -1.57 10.77 -17.83
CA GLN A 23 -2.90 10.92 -17.24
C GLN A 23 -3.82 9.96 -17.98
N GLU A 24 -3.73 8.68 -17.59
CA GLU A 24 -4.77 7.70 -17.87
C GLU A 24 -6.10 8.36 -17.43
N ASN A 25 -7.09 8.44 -18.33
CA ASN A 25 -8.42 8.94 -18.02
C ASN A 25 -9.13 7.93 -17.11
N ILE A 26 -8.70 7.86 -15.85
CA ILE A 26 -9.22 6.92 -14.86
C ILE A 26 -10.60 7.42 -14.46
N THR A 27 -11.61 6.59 -14.67
CA THR A 27 -12.95 6.90 -14.20
C THR A 27 -12.99 6.94 -12.67
N PRO A 28 -13.92 7.69 -12.05
CA PRO A 28 -14.06 7.66 -10.59
C PRO A 28 -14.24 6.23 -10.03
N ALA A 29 -14.87 5.33 -10.78
CA ALA A 29 -15.05 3.94 -10.39
C ALA A 29 -13.73 3.15 -10.35
N GLU A 30 -12.89 3.30 -11.37
CA GLU A 30 -11.57 2.64 -11.42
C GLU A 30 -10.62 3.20 -10.35
N MET A 31 -10.70 4.50 -10.08
CA MET A 31 -9.93 5.11 -8.99
C MET A 31 -10.34 4.49 -7.65
N MET A 32 -11.64 4.37 -7.38
CA MET A 32 -12.13 3.74 -6.15
C MET A 32 -11.74 2.27 -6.06
N ALA A 33 -11.77 1.53 -7.17
CA ALA A 33 -11.30 0.15 -7.20
C ALA A 33 -9.80 0.05 -6.83
N ARG A 34 -8.95 0.91 -7.41
CA ARG A 34 -7.51 0.96 -7.06
C ARG A 34 -7.29 1.31 -5.58
N LEU A 35 -8.01 2.29 -5.04
CA LEU A 35 -7.94 2.66 -3.62
C LEU A 35 -8.34 1.48 -2.72
N ASN A 36 -9.42 0.77 -3.05
CA ASN A 36 -9.86 -0.40 -2.30
C ASN A 36 -8.84 -1.54 -2.37
N SER A 37 -8.22 -1.78 -3.52
CA SER A 37 -7.15 -2.78 -3.68
C SER A 37 -5.94 -2.43 -2.82
N MET A 38 -5.50 -1.17 -2.81
CA MET A 38 -4.40 -0.72 -1.94
C MET A 38 -4.73 -0.85 -0.46
N GLN A 39 -5.95 -0.52 -0.04
CA GLN A 39 -6.40 -0.71 1.34
C GLN A 39 -6.39 -2.19 1.73
N THR A 40 -6.95 -3.05 0.88
CA THR A 40 -6.99 -4.50 1.11
C THR A 40 -5.57 -5.08 1.20
N ALA A 41 -4.67 -4.66 0.30
CA ALA A 41 -3.28 -5.08 0.30
C ALA A 41 -2.53 -4.61 1.57
N ARG A 42 -2.80 -3.39 2.03
CA ARG A 42 -2.25 -2.87 3.29
C ARG A 42 -2.72 -3.70 4.48
N GLU A 43 -4.02 -3.92 4.59
CA GLU A 43 -4.61 -4.70 5.69
C GLU A 43 -4.06 -6.11 5.72
N ALA A 44 -4.02 -6.80 4.57
CA ALA A 44 -3.42 -8.13 4.45
C ALA A 44 -1.97 -8.16 4.94
N GLY A 45 -1.17 -7.17 4.53
CA GLY A 45 0.23 -7.07 4.96
C GLY A 45 0.37 -6.92 6.47
N GLN A 46 -0.44 -6.07 7.09
CA GLN A 46 -0.45 -5.87 8.54
C GLN A 46 -0.90 -7.12 9.31
N ILE A 47 -1.94 -7.80 8.82
CA ILE A 47 -2.45 -9.04 9.42
C ILE A 47 -1.34 -10.10 9.39
N ILE A 48 -0.84 -10.42 8.20
CA ILE A 48 0.14 -11.51 8.04
C ILE A 48 1.41 -11.23 8.84
N ALA A 49 1.89 -9.98 8.87
CA ALA A 49 3.10 -9.63 9.59
C ALA A 49 2.97 -9.64 11.12
N THR A 50 1.75 -9.61 11.66
CA THR A 50 1.51 -9.52 13.11
C THR A 50 0.97 -10.79 13.73
N ALA A 51 0.57 -11.79 12.93
CA ALA A 51 -0.03 -13.03 13.41
C ALA A 51 0.77 -13.70 14.53
N ASP A 52 2.07 -13.92 14.32
CA ASP A 52 2.95 -14.55 15.32
C ASP A 52 3.08 -13.70 16.59
N ALA A 53 3.29 -12.39 16.43
CA ALA A 53 3.45 -11.47 17.56
C ALA A 53 2.17 -11.30 18.39
N CYS A 54 1.01 -11.52 17.76
CA CYS A 54 -0.30 -11.40 18.37
C CYS A 54 -0.92 -12.74 18.79
N GLY A 55 -0.27 -13.87 18.48
CA GLY A 55 -0.70 -15.21 18.90
C GLY A 55 -1.99 -15.71 18.24
N TYR A 56 -2.44 -15.12 17.12
CA TYR A 56 -3.58 -15.65 16.36
C TYR A 56 -3.11 -16.48 15.17
N THR A 57 -3.83 -17.54 14.86
CA THR A 57 -3.46 -18.47 13.79
C THR A 57 -4.14 -18.11 12.47
N LEU A 58 -3.35 -17.93 11.43
CA LEU A 58 -3.83 -17.86 10.05
C LEU A 58 -3.86 -19.26 9.43
N ASN A 59 -4.83 -19.52 8.55
CA ASN A 59 -4.84 -20.74 7.76
C ASN A 59 -3.86 -20.59 6.58
N PRO A 60 -2.79 -21.42 6.49
CA PRO A 60 -1.79 -21.29 5.43
C PRO A 60 -2.35 -21.42 4.02
N GLU A 61 -3.32 -22.29 3.80
CA GLU A 61 -3.95 -22.50 2.48
C GLU A 61 -4.78 -21.29 2.06
N LYS A 62 -5.53 -20.70 3.00
CA LYS A 62 -6.33 -19.50 2.74
C LYS A 62 -5.44 -18.29 2.48
N VAL A 63 -4.34 -18.14 3.24
CA VAL A 63 -3.34 -17.11 2.99
C VAL A 63 -2.69 -17.30 1.63
N SER A 64 -2.23 -18.50 1.30
CA SER A 64 -1.62 -18.80 -0.01
C SER A 64 -2.59 -18.49 -1.17
N THR A 65 -3.85 -18.90 -1.03
CA THR A 65 -4.91 -18.62 -2.00
C THR A 65 -5.16 -17.12 -2.14
N PHE A 66 -5.26 -16.38 -1.04
CA PHE A 66 -5.38 -14.92 -1.09
C PHE A 66 -4.19 -14.26 -1.80
N MET A 67 -2.97 -14.70 -1.49
CA MET A 67 -1.76 -14.15 -2.12
C MET A 67 -1.74 -14.39 -3.63
N ARG A 68 -2.11 -15.61 -4.06
CA ARG A 68 -2.10 -16.01 -5.48
C ARG A 68 -3.26 -15.42 -6.26
N ASP A 69 -4.49 -15.55 -5.76
CA ASP A 69 -5.70 -15.28 -6.55
C ASP A 69 -6.24 -13.86 -6.35
N THR A 70 -5.78 -13.16 -5.30
CA THR A 70 -6.21 -11.79 -5.02
C THR A 70 -5.04 -10.83 -5.13
N LEU A 71 -3.99 -11.00 -4.33
CA LEU A 71 -2.89 -10.01 -4.29
C LEU A 71 -2.06 -10.00 -5.58
N ALA A 72 -1.80 -11.15 -6.19
CA ALA A 72 -1.00 -11.21 -7.42
C ALA A 72 -1.69 -10.53 -8.61
N GLU A 73 -3.02 -10.59 -8.66
CA GLU A 73 -3.88 -9.96 -9.68
C GLU A 73 -4.09 -8.45 -9.45
N MET A 74 -3.72 -7.93 -8.28
CA MET A 74 -3.73 -6.49 -8.04
C MET A 74 -2.61 -5.78 -8.80
N ASP A 75 -2.81 -4.49 -9.04
CA ASP A 75 -1.80 -3.64 -9.66
C ASP A 75 -0.50 -3.57 -8.82
N GLN A 76 0.58 -3.16 -9.48
CA GLN A 76 1.90 -3.09 -8.84
C GLN A 76 1.91 -2.23 -7.58
N SER A 77 1.16 -1.12 -7.55
CA SER A 77 1.14 -0.23 -6.40
C SER A 77 0.53 -0.91 -5.18
N ALA A 78 -0.57 -1.64 -5.35
CA ALA A 78 -1.17 -2.43 -4.26
C ALA A 78 -0.21 -3.51 -3.75
N ARG A 79 0.50 -4.23 -4.63
CA ARG A 79 1.50 -5.24 -4.23
C ARG A 79 2.68 -4.62 -3.45
N MET A 80 3.14 -3.44 -3.84
CA MET A 80 4.16 -2.70 -3.09
C MET A 80 3.62 -2.22 -1.73
N VAL A 81 2.37 -1.78 -1.67
CA VAL A 81 1.71 -1.39 -0.41
C VAL A 81 1.65 -2.57 0.55
N PHE A 82 1.34 -3.79 0.08
CA PHE A 82 1.40 -5.00 0.89
C PHE A 82 2.79 -5.21 1.52
N GLN A 83 3.85 -5.20 0.69
CA GLN A 83 5.21 -5.43 1.16
C GLN A 83 5.65 -4.37 2.18
N SER A 84 5.36 -3.10 1.88
CA SER A 84 5.64 -1.99 2.78
C SER A 84 4.88 -2.11 4.10
N ALA A 85 3.58 -2.42 4.05
CA ALA A 85 2.74 -2.55 5.23
C ALA A 85 3.20 -3.71 6.12
N ALA A 86 3.54 -4.86 5.53
CA ALA A 86 4.06 -6.02 6.26
C ALA A 86 5.37 -5.69 6.99
N GLY A 87 6.34 -5.10 6.28
CA GLY A 87 7.63 -4.73 6.86
C GLY A 87 7.49 -3.66 7.96
N ALA A 88 6.75 -2.59 7.68
CA ALA A 88 6.57 -1.49 8.62
C ALA A 88 5.80 -1.93 9.88
N GLN A 89 4.77 -2.75 9.73
CA GLN A 89 3.96 -3.20 10.87
C GLN A 89 4.78 -4.09 11.80
N LYS A 90 5.62 -4.97 11.26
CA LYS A 90 6.50 -5.82 12.09
C LYS A 90 7.43 -5.00 12.98
N ILE A 91 7.98 -3.89 12.46
CA ILE A 91 8.83 -2.96 13.22
C ILE A 91 7.99 -2.24 14.28
N ARG A 92 6.86 -1.64 13.89
CA ARG A 92 5.99 -0.86 14.79
C ARG A 92 5.50 -1.67 15.98
N MET A 93 5.19 -2.95 15.80
CA MET A 93 4.76 -3.83 16.90
C MET A 93 5.80 -3.91 18.03
N GLY A 94 7.09 -3.81 17.71
CA GLY A 94 8.17 -3.79 18.70
C GLY A 94 8.25 -2.50 19.51
N GLU A 95 7.77 -1.39 18.94
CA GLU A 95 7.80 -0.05 19.55
C GLU A 95 6.51 0.32 20.30
N MET A 96 5.41 -0.43 20.06
CA MET A 96 4.13 -0.20 20.72
C MET A 96 4.16 -0.51 22.22
N SER A 97 3.46 0.31 23.00
CA SER A 97 3.09 -0.01 24.37
C SER A 97 2.20 -1.26 24.45
N GLU A 98 2.08 -1.85 25.64
CA GLU A 98 1.26 -3.05 25.84
C GLU A 98 -0.21 -2.85 25.46
N ILE A 99 -0.80 -1.69 25.80
CA ILE A 99 -2.20 -1.40 25.48
C ILE A 99 -2.42 -1.18 23.98
N GLU A 100 -1.49 -0.49 23.30
CA GLU A 100 -1.53 -0.31 21.85
C GLU A 100 -1.39 -1.65 21.13
N ARG A 101 -0.45 -2.48 21.59
CA ARG A 101 -0.23 -3.82 21.04
C ARG A 101 -1.48 -4.68 21.21
N THR A 102 -2.09 -4.66 22.39
CA THR A 102 -3.32 -5.42 22.68
C THR A 102 -4.45 -4.99 21.75
N GLY A 103 -4.68 -3.68 21.60
CA GLY A 103 -5.69 -3.14 20.69
C GLY A 103 -5.42 -3.47 19.23
N ALA A 104 -4.17 -3.32 18.78
CA ALA A 104 -3.74 -3.67 17.43
C ALA A 104 -3.97 -5.16 17.16
N CYS A 105 -3.55 -6.05 18.07
CA CYS A 105 -3.73 -7.49 17.92
C CYS A 105 -5.21 -7.90 17.85
N ALA A 106 -6.06 -7.33 18.71
CA ALA A 106 -7.50 -7.59 18.69
C ALA A 106 -8.14 -7.14 17.35
N LEU A 107 -7.73 -5.98 16.84
CA LEU A 107 -8.19 -5.47 15.55
C LEU A 107 -7.73 -6.36 14.39
N GLN A 108 -6.43 -6.69 14.33
CA GLN A 108 -5.87 -7.50 13.25
C GLN A 108 -6.48 -8.91 13.23
N ALA A 109 -6.71 -9.54 14.39
CA ALA A 109 -7.41 -10.82 14.46
C ALA A 109 -8.85 -10.72 13.93
N LYS A 110 -9.58 -9.63 14.24
CA LYS A 110 -10.93 -9.42 13.72
C LYS A 110 -10.94 -9.21 12.20
N LEU A 111 -9.97 -8.45 11.68
CA LEU A 111 -9.81 -8.23 10.23
C LEU A 111 -9.42 -9.53 9.52
N ALA A 112 -8.53 -10.33 10.11
CA ALA A 112 -8.14 -11.64 9.58
C ALA A 112 -9.33 -12.59 9.45
N LYS A 113 -10.24 -12.61 10.44
CA LYS A 113 -11.52 -13.33 10.33
C LYS A 113 -12.41 -12.76 9.22
N LYS A 114 -12.56 -11.44 9.15
CA LYS A 114 -13.38 -10.77 8.13
C LYS A 114 -12.90 -11.05 6.70
N MET A 115 -11.58 -11.10 6.50
CA MET A 115 -10.94 -11.44 5.22
C MET A 115 -10.93 -12.94 4.92
N GLY A 116 -11.45 -13.78 5.84
CA GLY A 116 -11.45 -15.22 5.67
C GLY A 116 -10.05 -15.85 5.73
N LEU A 117 -9.07 -15.17 6.34
CA LEU A 117 -7.70 -15.69 6.46
C LEU A 117 -7.51 -16.62 7.66
N MET A 118 -8.48 -16.62 8.58
CA MET A 118 -8.53 -17.51 9.73
C MET A 118 -9.50 -18.68 9.49
N ASN A 119 -9.39 -19.72 10.32
CA ASN A 119 -10.36 -20.81 10.42
C ASN A 119 -11.59 -20.37 11.22
#